data_AF-A0A6V7J6A7-F1
#
_entry.id   AF-A0A6V7J6A7-F1
#
_cell.length_a   1.000
_cell.length_b   1.000
_cell.length_c   1.000
_cell.angle_alpha   90.00
_cell.angle_beta   90.00
_cell.angle_gamma   90.00
#
_symmetry.space_group_name_H-M   'P 1'
#
loop_
_entity.id
_entity.type
_entity.pdbx_description
1 polymer ?
#
loop_
_entity_poly.entity_id
_entity_poly.type
_entity_poly.pdbx_seq_one_letter_code
_entity_poly.pdbx_strand_id
1 'polypeptide(L)' 'SSDGVARLWNVTTGKIEREYQGHEKALTALAFRDQIIST' A
#
# COMPACT_ATOMS: atom_id res chain seq x y z
N SER A 1 -10.30 1.25 2.02
CA SER A 1 -9.98 2.47 2.80
C SER A 1 -10.75 3.62 2.20
N SER A 2 -11.55 4.35 2.99
CA SER A 2 -12.40 5.44 2.47
C SER A 2 -11.66 6.77 2.29
N ASP A 3 -10.42 6.86 2.79
CA ASP A 3 -9.54 8.04 2.71
C ASP A 3 -8.79 8.17 1.37
N GLY A 4 -8.91 7.19 0.46
CA GLY A 4 -8.22 7.22 -0.84
C GLY A 4 -6.70 7.04 -0.76
N VAL A 5 -6.16 6.67 0.41
CA VAL A 5 -4.72 6.50 0.60
C VAL A 5 -4.38 5.01 0.74
N ALA A 6 -3.51 4.51 -0.14
CA ALA A 6 -2.91 3.20 0.03
C ALA A 6 -1.67 3.35 0.91
N ARG A 7 -1.47 2.43 1.87
CA ARG A 7 -0.32 2.47 2.77
C ARG A 7 0.40 1.12 2.75
N LEU A 8 1.72 1.17 2.84
CA LEU A 8 2.57 0.01 3.03
C LEU A 8 3.04 0.01 4.48
N TRP A 9 2.73 -1.05 5.21
CA TRP A 9 3.13 -1.22 6.61
C TRP A 9 4.23 -2.26 6.75
N ASN A 10 5.14 -2.02 7.67
CA ASN A 10 6.05 -3.02 8.20
C ASN A 10 5.31 -3.82 9.29
N VAL A 11 5.09 -5.11 9.05
CA VAL A 11 4.32 -5.97 9.95
C VAL A 11 5.02 -6.17 11.30
N THR A 12 6.35 -6.16 11.33
CA THR A 12 7.13 -6.38 12.56
C THR A 12 7.13 -5.15 13.46
N THR A 13 7.24 -3.96 12.89
CA THR A 13 7.35 -2.71 13.65
C THR A 13 6.03 -1.96 13.80
N GLY A 14 5.01 -2.32 13.00
CA GLY A 14 3.74 -1.62 12.91
C GLY A 14 3.82 -0.25 12.25
N LYS A 15 5.00 0.13 11.71
CA LYS A 15 5.22 1.45 11.11
C LYS A 15 4.76 1.49 9.66
N ILE A 16 4.33 2.67 9.22
CA ILE A 16 4.06 2.96 7.81
C ILE A 16 5.41 3.20 7.12
N GLU A 17 5.74 2.37 6.14
CA GLU A 17 6.94 2.48 5.31
C GLU A 17 6.70 3.40 4.10
N ARG A 18 5.45 3.44 3.60
CA ARG A 18 5.09 4.26 2.43
C ARG A 18 3.61 4.61 2.41
N GLU A 19 3.31 5.78 1.88
CA GLU A 19 1.94 6.23 1.57
C GLU A 19 1.83 6.57 0.09
N TYR A 20 0.78 6.05 -0.54
CA TYR A 20 0.43 6.26 -1.94
C TYR A 20 -0.81 7.13 -2.00
N GLN A 21 -0.61 8.39 -2.36
CA GLN A 21 -1.65 9.40 -2.51
C GLN A 21 -1.95 9.60 -4.01
N GLY A 22 -3.19 9.96 -4.35
CA GLY A 22 -3.61 10.24 -5.72
C GLY A 22 -4.98 9.68 -6.10
N HIS A 23 -5.54 8.76 -5.31
CA HIS A 23 -6.90 8.31 -5.53
C HIS A 23 -7.89 9.27 -4.88
N GLU A 24 -8.69 9.94 -5.70
CA GLU A 24 -9.73 10.89 -5.24
C GLU A 24 -10.95 10.20 -4.61
N LYS A 25 -11.02 8.87 -4.70
CA LYS A 25 -12.13 8.05 -4.22
C LYS A 25 -11.60 6.90 -3.37
N ALA A 26 -12.52 6.27 -2.63
CA ALA A 26 -12.22 5.12 -1.79
C ALA A 26 -11.55 3.98 -2.58
N LEU A 27 -10.50 3.41 -1.99
CA LEU A 27 -9.84 2.22 -2.49
C LEU A 27 -10.70 1.00 -2.17
N THR A 28 -11.21 0.34 -3.22
CA THR A 28 -12.11 -0.83 -3.14
C THR A 28 -11.42 -2.15 -3.44
N ALA A 29 -10.28 -2.13 -4.14
CA ALA A 29 -9.49 -3.31 -4.48
C ALA A 29 -8.00 -2.95 -4.60
N LEU A 30 -7.13 -3.93 -4.35
CA LEU A 30 -5.68 -3.84 -4.53
C LEU A 30 -5.19 -5.16 -5.11
N ALA A 31 -4.17 -5.10 -5.98
CA ALA A 31 -3.49 -6.28 -6.50
C ALA A 31 -1.98 -6.11 -6.26
N PHE A 32 -1.32 -7.17 -5.82
CA PHE A 32 0.12 -7.20 -5.66
C PHE A 32 0.70 -8.33 -6.50
N ARG A 33 1.94 -8.17 -6.93
CA ARG A 33 2.69 -9.20 -7.65
C ARG A 33 3.90 -9.56 -6.81
N ASP A 34 4.00 -10.82 -6.42
CA ASP A 34 5.15 -11.36 -5.72
C ASP A 34 6.28 -11.64 -6.71
N GLN A 35 6.90 -10.58 -7.23
CA GLN A 35 8.16 -10.71 -7.96
C GLN A 35 9.29 -10.37 -6.99
N ILE A 36 10.00 -11.40 -6.54
CA ILE A 36 11.33 -11.24 -5.97
C ILE A 36 12.22 -10.74 -7.12
N ILE A 37 12.48 -9.44 -7.14
CA ILE A 37 13.49 -8.86 -8.04
C ILE A 37 14.84 -9.26 -7.45
N SER A 38 15.31 -10.45 -7.82
CA SER A 38 16.68 -10.89 -7.58
C SER A 38 17.55 -10.24 -8.64
N THR A 39 18.24 -9.15 -8.27
CA THR A 39 19.35 -8.58 -9.03
C THR A 39 20.62 -8.77 -8.22
#